data_AF-A0A839ATH0-F1
#
_entry.id   AF-A0A839ATH0-F1
#
_cell.length_a   1.000
_cell.length_b   1.000
_cell.length_c   1.000
_cell.angle_alpha   90.00
_cell.angle_beta   90.00
_cell.angle_gamma   90.00
#
_symmetry.space_group_name_H-M   'P 1'
#
loop_
_entity.id
_entity.type
_entity.pdbx_description
1 polymer ?
#
loop_
_entity_poly.entity_id
_entity_poly.type
_entity_poly.pdbx_seq_one_letter_code
_entity_poly.pdbx_strand_id
1 'polypeptide(L)'
;MKYDLELSILNQVEDKTDKSNLRKKLSESDLNQLRLNHSGISEEYLTYLKEIGSGSFKESQFKVQDYLFDLSELGLEDIYELKDEIKFFGDNFAGDLAGFDFEKNPSEVIEFWHDDGTIYETGKSFKEYIGEKIGIE
;
A
#
# COMPACT_ATOMS: atom_id res chain seq x y z
N MET A 1 13.62 -12.26 -7.67
CA MET A 1 12.77 -11.06 -7.59
C MET A 1 13.04 -10.41 -6.23
N LYS A 2 12.81 -9.11 -6.07
CA LYS A 2 13.00 -8.47 -4.75
C LYS A 2 12.04 -9.04 -3.70
N TYR A 3 10.86 -9.49 -4.13
CA TYR A 3 9.79 -10.04 -3.30
C TYR A 3 9.62 -11.57 -3.42
N ASP A 4 10.71 -12.32 -3.65
CA ASP A 4 10.63 -13.80 -3.78
C ASP A 4 10.03 -14.47 -2.53
N LEU A 5 10.41 -14.01 -1.33
CA LEU A 5 9.96 -14.58 -0.06
C LEU A 5 8.46 -14.31 0.17
N GLU A 6 8.05 -13.06 0.04
CA GLU A 6 6.67 -12.61 0.19
C GLU A 6 5.75 -13.37 -0.76
N LEU A 7 6.13 -13.47 -2.04
CA LEU A 7 5.37 -14.21 -3.03
C LEU A 7 5.28 -15.71 -2.69
N SER A 8 6.34 -16.30 -2.13
CA SER A 8 6.33 -17.71 -1.73
C SER A 8 5.37 -17.97 -0.57
N ILE A 9 5.35 -17.09 0.44
CA ILE A 9 4.48 -17.20 1.62
C ILE A 9 3.03 -17.03 1.21
N LEU A 10 2.71 -15.97 0.46
CA LEU A 10 1.36 -15.76 -0.08
C LEU A 10 0.89 -16.97 -0.89
N ASN A 11 1.78 -17.59 -1.65
CA ASN A 11 1.45 -18.81 -2.39
C ASN A 11 1.12 -20.02 -1.52
N GLN A 12 1.69 -20.09 -0.33
CA GLN A 12 1.45 -21.15 0.64
C GLN A 12 0.18 -20.91 1.47
N VAL A 13 -0.10 -19.66 1.86
CA VAL A 13 -1.13 -19.35 2.87
C VAL A 13 -2.49 -18.98 2.28
N GLU A 14 -2.53 -18.44 1.05
CA GLU A 14 -3.77 -17.98 0.42
C GLU A 14 -4.58 -19.13 -0.20
N ASP A 15 -5.90 -19.10 -0.02
CA ASP A 15 -6.81 -19.97 -0.76
C ASP A 15 -6.79 -19.60 -2.25
N LYS A 16 -6.38 -20.56 -3.10
CA LYS A 16 -6.27 -20.38 -4.56
C LYS A 16 -7.61 -20.33 -5.27
N THR A 17 -8.70 -20.67 -4.57
CA THR A 17 -10.07 -20.59 -5.08
C THR A 17 -10.76 -19.30 -4.69
N ASP A 18 -10.24 -18.57 -3.70
CA ASP A 18 -10.76 -17.27 -3.32
C ASP A 18 -10.30 -16.19 -4.32
N LYS A 19 -11.29 -15.52 -4.92
CA LYS A 19 -11.06 -14.43 -5.88
C LYS A 19 -10.54 -13.16 -5.21
N SER A 20 -10.68 -13.02 -3.89
CA SER A 20 -10.13 -11.89 -3.15
C SER A 20 -8.60 -11.84 -3.24
N ASN A 21 -7.94 -12.99 -3.40
CA ASN A 21 -6.49 -13.12 -3.55
C ASN A 21 -5.99 -12.88 -4.98
N LEU A 22 -6.86 -12.49 -5.93
CA LEU A 22 -6.44 -12.15 -7.29
C LEU A 22 -5.60 -10.87 -7.30
N ARG A 23 -4.45 -10.95 -7.97
CA ARG A 23 -3.50 -9.84 -8.08
C ARG A 23 -3.41 -9.31 -9.50
N LYS A 24 -3.26 -7.99 -9.63
CA LYS A 24 -3.00 -7.29 -10.88
C LYS A 24 -1.59 -6.70 -10.86
N LYS A 25 -0.69 -7.27 -11.66
CA LYS A 25 0.64 -6.69 -11.86
C LYS A 25 0.57 -5.49 -12.79
N LEU A 26 1.33 -4.46 -12.50
CA LEU A 26 1.43 -3.28 -13.35
C LEU A 26 2.49 -3.45 -14.44
N SER A 27 2.23 -2.83 -15.59
CA SER A 27 3.19 -2.73 -16.68
C SER A 27 4.23 -1.63 -16.41
N GLU A 28 5.36 -1.67 -17.11
CA GLU A 28 6.36 -0.59 -17.02
C GLU A 28 5.79 0.78 -17.39
N SER A 29 4.84 0.85 -18.34
CA SER A 29 4.17 2.12 -18.67
C SER A 29 3.34 2.64 -17.51
N ASP A 30 2.61 1.79 -16.80
CA ASP A 30 1.79 2.21 -15.65
C ASP A 30 2.69 2.67 -14.48
N LEU A 31 3.77 1.93 -14.23
CA LEU A 31 4.76 2.29 -13.20
C LEU A 31 5.43 3.63 -13.52
N ASN A 32 5.71 3.90 -14.79
CA ASN A 32 6.26 5.20 -15.22
C ASN A 32 5.26 6.35 -15.03
N GLN A 33 3.96 6.11 -15.25
CA GLN A 33 2.93 7.11 -14.95
C GLN A 33 2.87 7.41 -13.46
N LEU A 34 2.94 6.39 -12.59
CA LEU A 34 3.01 6.61 -11.14
C LEU A 34 4.21 7.47 -10.73
N ARG A 35 5.40 7.22 -11.30
CA ARG A 35 6.60 8.04 -11.05
C ARG A 35 6.44 9.49 -11.49
N LEU A 36 5.76 9.72 -12.61
CA LEU A 36 5.51 11.07 -13.13
C LEU A 36 4.51 11.84 -12.27
N ASN A 37 3.47 11.16 -11.78
CA ASN A 37 2.42 11.76 -10.96
C ASN A 37 2.88 12.00 -9.50
N HIS A 38 3.82 11.18 -9.02
CA HIS A 38 4.27 11.20 -7.63
C HIS A 38 5.80 11.18 -7.55
N SER A 39 6.40 12.37 -7.61
CA SER A 39 7.86 12.51 -7.53
C SER A 39 8.37 11.98 -6.18
N GLY A 40 9.36 11.09 -6.21
CA GLY A 40 9.93 10.48 -5.00
C GLY A 40 9.16 9.28 -4.44
N ILE A 41 8.13 8.77 -5.13
CA ILE A 41 7.40 7.56 -4.72
C ILE A 41 8.36 6.39 -4.44
N SER A 42 8.03 5.59 -3.42
CA SER A 42 8.84 4.43 -3.03
C SER A 42 9.07 3.45 -4.19
N GLU A 43 10.34 3.23 -4.55
CA GLU A 43 10.73 2.21 -5.54
C GLU A 43 10.42 0.79 -5.04
N GLU A 44 10.31 0.58 -3.72
CA GLU A 44 9.91 -0.70 -3.16
C GLU A 44 8.44 -1.01 -3.45
N TYR A 45 7.58 0.00 -3.36
CA TYR A 45 6.17 -0.10 -3.74
C TYR A 45 6.01 -0.38 -5.24
N LEU A 46 6.73 0.36 -6.09
CA LEU A 46 6.69 0.13 -7.54
C LEU A 46 7.20 -1.27 -7.91
N THR A 47 8.26 -1.74 -7.24
CA THR A 47 8.76 -3.10 -7.42
C THR A 47 7.73 -4.14 -6.97
N TYR A 48 7.00 -3.88 -5.87
CA TYR A 48 5.92 -4.76 -5.42
C TYR A 48 4.78 -4.85 -6.44
N LEU A 49 4.33 -3.73 -6.99
CA LEU A 49 3.27 -3.72 -8.03
C LEU A 49 3.70 -4.44 -9.31
N LYS A 50 5.00 -4.43 -9.63
CA LYS A 50 5.57 -5.18 -10.76
C LYS A 50 5.66 -6.68 -10.48
N GLU A 51 6.14 -7.06 -9.31
CA GLU A 51 6.51 -8.45 -9.00
C GLU A 51 5.35 -9.25 -8.41
N ILE A 52 4.59 -8.67 -7.47
CA ILE A 52 3.44 -9.29 -6.80
C ILE A 52 2.13 -8.77 -7.41
N GLY A 53 1.96 -7.45 -7.47
CA GLY A 53 0.75 -6.79 -7.98
C GLY A 53 -0.19 -6.26 -6.90
N SER A 54 -1.10 -5.37 -7.30
CA SER A 54 -2.18 -4.83 -6.48
C SER A 54 -3.27 -5.87 -6.24
N GLY A 55 -4.06 -5.69 -5.19
CA GLY A 55 -5.12 -6.59 -4.75
C GLY A 55 -5.07 -6.84 -3.26
N SER A 56 -6.06 -7.59 -2.78
CA SER A 56 -6.08 -8.06 -1.39
C SER A 56 -5.15 -9.25 -1.21
N PHE A 57 -4.67 -9.46 0.00
CA PHE A 57 -4.02 -10.70 0.42
C PHE A 57 -4.58 -11.26 1.71
N LYS A 58 -4.36 -12.56 1.90
CA LYS A 58 -4.79 -13.34 3.07
C LYS A 58 -6.27 -13.12 3.37
N GLU A 59 -7.11 -13.33 2.35
CA GLU A 59 -8.57 -13.30 2.49
C GLU A 59 -9.07 -11.92 2.98
N SER A 60 -8.52 -10.85 2.40
CA SER A 60 -8.86 -9.44 2.71
C SER A 60 -8.44 -8.98 4.11
N GLN A 61 -7.25 -9.38 4.57
CA GLN A 61 -6.63 -8.76 5.74
C GLN A 61 -6.02 -7.39 5.44
N PHE A 62 -5.56 -7.20 4.20
CA PHE A 62 -5.02 -5.93 3.74
C PHE A 62 -5.11 -5.87 2.22
N LYS A 63 -5.29 -4.67 1.68
CA LYS A 63 -5.33 -4.42 0.24
C LYS A 63 -4.28 -3.39 -0.16
N VAL A 64 -3.55 -3.71 -1.23
CA VAL A 64 -2.66 -2.77 -1.91
C VAL A 64 -3.34 -2.34 -3.20
N GLN A 65 -3.49 -1.04 -3.43
CA GLN A 65 -4.04 -0.45 -4.64
C GLN A 65 -2.95 -0.33 -5.72
N ASP A 66 -3.34 -0.17 -6.98
CA ASP A 66 -2.41 0.14 -8.08
C ASP A 66 -2.32 1.65 -8.38
N TYR A 67 -2.89 2.47 -7.50
CA TYR A 67 -2.88 3.92 -7.53
C TYR A 67 -2.66 4.46 -6.12
N LEU A 68 -2.37 5.74 -6.02
CA LEU A 68 -2.34 6.47 -4.76
C LEU A 68 -3.58 7.36 -4.68
N PHE A 69 -4.18 7.46 -3.50
CA PHE A 69 -5.39 8.24 -3.26
C PHE A 69 -5.31 9.07 -1.98
N ASP A 70 -6.22 10.01 -1.78
CA ASP A 70 -6.37 10.77 -0.53
C ASP A 70 -7.79 10.66 0.05
N LEU A 71 -8.04 11.36 1.16
CA LEU A 71 -9.34 11.34 1.83
C LEU A 71 -10.46 11.98 1.01
N SER A 72 -10.15 12.90 0.10
CA SER A 72 -11.17 13.53 -0.75
C SER A 72 -11.79 12.51 -1.71
N GLU A 73 -10.99 11.57 -2.19
CA GLU A 73 -11.46 10.45 -3.01
C GLU A 73 -12.37 9.48 -2.22
N LEU A 74 -12.32 9.53 -0.89
CA LEU A 74 -13.18 8.76 0.01
C LEU A 74 -14.38 9.55 0.55
N GLY A 75 -14.46 10.86 0.28
CA GLY A 75 -15.50 11.73 0.86
C GLY A 75 -15.32 11.97 2.37
N LEU A 76 -14.07 11.95 2.86
CA LEU A 76 -13.71 12.10 4.27
C LEU A 76 -13.02 13.44 4.60
N GLU A 77 -12.89 14.33 3.62
CA GLU A 77 -12.21 15.63 3.72
C GLU A 77 -12.89 16.61 4.69
N ASP A 78 -14.20 16.47 4.91
CA ASP A 78 -14.95 17.29 5.87
C ASP A 78 -14.87 16.74 7.31
N ILE A 79 -14.33 15.52 7.48
CA ILE A 79 -14.24 14.81 8.77
C ILE A 79 -12.83 14.92 9.35
N TYR A 80 -11.82 14.77 8.49
CA TYR A 80 -10.41 14.78 8.88
C TYR A 80 -9.63 15.81 8.07
N GLU A 81 -8.81 16.61 8.77
CA GLU A 81 -7.89 17.55 8.15
C GLU A 81 -6.53 16.87 7.95
N LEU A 82 -6.16 16.63 6.68
CA LEU A 82 -4.87 16.06 6.30
C LEU A 82 -4.16 16.93 5.28
N LYS A 83 -2.84 16.78 5.23
CA LYS A 83 -1.99 17.44 4.25
C LYS A 83 -2.22 16.84 2.86
N ASP A 84 -2.20 17.69 1.83
CA ASP A 84 -2.38 17.28 0.43
C ASP A 84 -1.27 16.32 -0.05
N GLU A 85 -0.08 16.42 0.57
CA GLU A 85 1.09 15.59 0.29
C GLU A 85 1.01 14.18 0.88
N ILE A 86 -0.03 13.87 1.67
CA ILE A 86 -0.28 12.51 2.15
C ILE A 86 -1.10 11.77 1.11
N LYS A 87 -0.57 10.64 0.63
CA LYS A 87 -1.29 9.74 -0.27
C LYS A 87 -1.22 8.29 0.21
N PHE A 88 -2.33 7.59 0.11
CA PHE A 88 -2.52 6.23 0.58
C PHE A 88 -2.39 5.22 -0.57
N PHE A 89 -1.81 4.06 -0.28
CA PHE A 89 -1.69 2.94 -1.21
C PHE A 89 -2.52 1.73 -0.77
N GLY A 90 -3.05 1.70 0.45
CA GLY A 90 -3.70 0.50 0.96
C GLY A 90 -4.52 0.71 2.21
N ASP A 91 -5.32 -0.29 2.53
CA ASP A 91 -6.26 -0.29 3.64
C ASP A 91 -6.36 -1.69 4.28
N ASN A 92 -6.72 -1.72 5.56
CA ASN A 92 -6.88 -2.95 6.34
C ASN A 92 -8.34 -3.44 6.43
N PHE A 93 -9.26 -2.88 5.62
CA PHE A 93 -10.71 -3.11 5.69
C PHE A 93 -11.38 -2.76 7.03
N ALA A 94 -10.65 -2.16 7.98
CA ALA A 94 -11.16 -1.73 9.28
C ALA A 94 -11.19 -0.20 9.43
N GLY A 95 -10.84 0.54 8.37
CA GLY A 95 -10.84 2.00 8.34
C GLY A 95 -9.44 2.62 8.31
N ASP A 96 -8.42 1.89 8.75
CA ASP A 96 -7.06 2.41 8.74
C ASP A 96 -6.42 2.30 7.35
N LEU A 97 -5.64 3.31 7.01
CA LEU A 97 -4.99 3.44 5.71
C LEU A 97 -3.48 3.43 5.87
N ALA A 98 -2.77 2.91 4.88
CA ALA A 98 -1.32 2.99 4.77
C ALA A 98 -0.93 3.85 3.58
N GLY A 99 0.09 4.68 3.74
CA GLY A 99 0.46 5.67 2.74
C GLY A 99 1.89 6.16 2.83
N PHE A 100 2.14 7.26 2.14
CA PHE A 100 3.40 7.99 2.08
C PHE A 100 3.15 9.46 2.38
N ASP A 101 4.09 10.10 3.07
CA ASP A 101 4.17 11.55 3.23
C ASP A 101 5.20 12.10 2.23
N PHE A 102 4.71 12.74 1.16
CA PHE A 102 5.55 13.30 0.10
C PHE A 102 6.21 14.64 0.49
N GLU A 103 5.79 15.28 1.59
CA GLU A 103 6.46 16.48 2.12
C GLU A 103 7.73 16.09 2.91
N LYS A 104 7.71 14.94 3.59
CA LYS A 104 8.80 14.44 4.45
C LYS A 104 9.69 13.40 3.77
N ASN A 105 9.29 12.14 3.85
CA ASN A 105 10.07 10.99 3.38
C ASN A 105 9.14 9.95 2.75
N PRO A 106 8.89 10.01 1.44
CA PRO A 106 8.04 9.05 0.74
C PRO A 106 8.66 7.63 0.61
N SER A 107 9.85 7.40 1.17
CA SER A 107 10.45 6.06 1.27
C SER A 107 9.93 5.25 2.46
N GLU A 108 9.38 5.92 3.47
CA GLU A 108 8.84 5.30 4.68
C GLU A 108 7.31 5.30 4.65
N VAL A 109 6.71 4.27 5.25
CA VAL A 109 5.26 4.13 5.34
C VAL A 109 4.73 4.92 6.52
N ILE A 110 3.61 5.59 6.30
CA ILE A 110 2.77 6.15 7.37
C ILE A 110 1.47 5.35 7.47
N GLU A 111 0.87 5.32 8.65
CA GLU A 111 -0.50 4.86 8.84
C GLU A 111 -1.41 6.04 9.20
N PHE A 112 -2.63 6.04 8.68
CA PHE A 112 -3.72 6.88 9.14
C PHE A 112 -4.65 6.01 9.99
N TRP A 113 -4.89 6.41 11.23
CA TRP A 113 -5.76 5.70 12.16
C TRP A 113 -7.13 6.35 12.20
N HIS A 114 -8.16 5.61 11.80
CA HIS A 114 -9.49 6.17 11.63
C HIS A 114 -10.20 6.51 12.96
N ASP A 115 -9.74 5.94 14.08
CA ASP A 115 -10.35 6.16 15.39
C ASP A 115 -10.22 7.63 15.85
N ASP A 116 -9.10 8.28 15.51
CA ASP A 116 -8.79 9.64 15.96
C ASP A 116 -8.21 10.56 14.86
N GLY A 117 -8.02 10.05 13.64
CA GLY A 117 -7.48 10.79 12.51
C GLY A 117 -5.96 10.98 12.56
N THR A 118 -5.25 10.28 13.44
CA THR A 118 -3.81 10.45 13.62
C THR A 118 -3.02 9.85 12.46
N ILE A 119 -1.97 10.57 12.05
CA ILE A 119 -0.90 10.05 11.19
C ILE A 119 0.23 9.52 12.06
N TYR A 120 0.50 8.22 11.93
CA TYR A 120 1.58 7.52 12.62
C TYR A 120 2.73 7.25 11.65
N GLU A 121 3.92 7.76 11.99
CA GLU A 121 5.16 7.46 11.27
C GLU A 121 5.66 6.07 11.68
N THR A 122 5.58 5.09 10.79
CA THR A 122 5.93 3.70 11.14
C THR A 122 7.44 3.47 11.28
N GLY A 123 8.25 4.34 10.66
CA GLY A 123 9.70 4.19 10.53
C GLY A 123 10.12 2.99 9.65
N LYS A 124 9.19 2.39 8.90
CA LYS A 124 9.42 1.19 8.09
C LYS A 124 9.44 1.53 6.61
N SER A 125 10.31 0.85 5.88
CA SER A 125 10.22 0.81 4.43
C SER A 125 8.92 0.14 3.98
N PHE A 126 8.50 0.36 2.74
CA PHE A 126 7.31 -0.33 2.20
C PHE A 126 7.47 -1.86 2.28
N LYS A 127 8.65 -2.38 1.97
CA LYS A 127 8.91 -3.83 2.02
C LYS A 127 8.78 -4.38 3.44
N GLU A 128 9.37 -3.71 4.43
CA GLU A 128 9.27 -4.09 5.84
C GLU A 128 7.81 -4.09 6.31
N TYR A 129 7.09 -3.00 6.03
CA TYR A 129 5.69 -2.83 6.38
C TYR A 129 4.80 -3.93 5.79
N ILE A 130 4.91 -4.20 4.49
CA ILE A 130 4.13 -5.26 3.83
C ILE A 130 4.55 -6.65 4.28
N GLY A 131 5.84 -6.87 4.57
CA GLY A 131 6.32 -8.12 5.15
C GLY A 131 5.57 -8.48 6.43
N GLU A 132 5.41 -7.52 7.35
CA GLU A 132 4.66 -7.72 8.59
C GLU A 132 3.18 -8.06 8.34
N LYS A 133 2.53 -7.35 7.41
CA LYS A 133 1.11 -7.63 7.09
C LYS A 133 0.95 -9.04 6.49
N ILE A 134 1.94 -9.52 5.75
CA ILE A 134 1.99 -10.89 5.21
C ILE A 134 2.28 -11.92 6.32
N GLY A 135 3.02 -11.54 7.36
CA GLY A 135 3.42 -12.39 8.49
C GLY A 135 4.88 -12.81 8.45
N ILE A 136 5.75 -11.92 7.96
CA ILE A 136 7.21 -12.06 7.99
C ILE A 136 7.74 -11.26 9.19
N GLU A 137 8.51 -11.92 10.06
CA GLU A 137 9.19 -11.34 11.23
C GLU A 137 10.65 -10.97 10.92
#